data_AF-A0A6B3HRJ6-F1
#
_entry.id   AF-A0A6B3HRJ6-F1
#
_cell.length_a   1.000
_cell.length_b   1.000
_cell.length_c   1.000
_cell.angle_alpha   90.00
_cell.angle_beta   90.00
_cell.angle_gamma   90.00
#
_symmetry.space_group_name_H-M   'P 1'
#
loop_
_entity.id
_entity.type
_entity.pdbx_description
1 polymer ?
#
loop_
_entity_poly.entity_id
_entity_poly.type
_entity_poly.pdbx_seq_one_letter_code
_entity_poly.pdbx_strand_id
1 'polypeptide(L)'
;FAEEEAALLAEAAASGEGEGLTALDRLVARRAAGHPLEHVVGWADFAGLRIAVGPGVFVPRRRTEFLLALARDLLALAPDPVPVVVDLCCGSGAAAAALAASGRATEVHAAD
;
A
#
# COMPACT_ATOMS: atom_id res chain seq x y z
N PHE A 1 -8.11 -4.10 16.41
CA PHE A 1 -7.43 -2.79 16.55
C PHE A 1 -6.10 -2.90 17.31
N ALA A 2 -6.09 -3.00 18.64
CA ALA A 2 -4.81 -3.02 19.39
C ALA A 2 -4.02 -4.33 19.22
N GLU A 3 -4.71 -5.47 19.24
CA GLU A 3 -4.09 -6.78 19.05
C GLU A 3 -3.51 -6.96 17.63
N GLU A 4 -4.27 -6.53 16.61
CA GLU A 4 -3.81 -6.51 15.20
C GLU A 4 -2.61 -5.56 15.02
N GLU A 5 -2.65 -4.36 15.59
CA GLU A 5 -1.53 -3.42 15.56
C GLU A 5 -0.29 -4.01 16.24
N ALA A 6 -0.45 -4.64 17.41
CA ALA A 6 0.63 -5.30 18.11
C ALA A 6 1.23 -6.46 17.30
N ALA A 7 0.39 -7.26 16.64
CA ALA A 7 0.84 -8.34 15.76
C ALA A 7 1.64 -7.80 14.57
N LEU A 8 1.21 -6.70 13.94
CA LEU A 8 1.92 -6.05 12.83
C LEU A 8 3.28 -5.49 13.28
N LEU A 9 3.35 -4.88 14.47
CA LEU A 9 4.62 -4.39 15.03
C LEU A 9 5.58 -5.55 15.34
N ALA A 10 5.08 -6.65 15.88
CA ALA A 10 5.87 -7.85 16.16
C ALA A 10 6.38 -8.52 14.87
N GLU A 11 5.53 -8.63 13.83
CA GLU A 11 5.91 -9.14 12.51
C GLU A 11 7.00 -8.28 11.87
N ALA A 12 6.84 -6.95 11.91
CA ALA A 12 7.82 -6.02 11.36
C ALA A 12 9.15 -6.07 12.12
N ALA A 13 9.12 -6.21 13.44
CA ALA A 13 10.32 -6.37 14.25
C ALA A 13 11.06 -7.69 13.95
N ALA A 14 10.34 -8.77 13.67
CA ALA A 14 10.93 -10.08 13.34
C ALA A 14 11.55 -10.12 11.93
N SER A 15 11.10 -9.26 11.03
CA SER A 15 11.54 -9.22 9.62
C SER A 15 12.73 -8.29 9.36
N GLY A 16 13.11 -7.43 10.33
CA GLY A 16 14.23 -6.50 10.20
C GLY A 16 15.58 -7.13 10.53
N GLU A 17 16.65 -6.66 9.87
CA GLU A 17 18.04 -6.99 10.23
C GLU A 17 18.40 -6.34 11.58
N GLY A 18 18.08 -7.01 12.68
CA GLY A 18 18.37 -6.58 14.04
C GLY A 18 17.58 -7.42 15.04
N GLU A 19 18.26 -8.41 15.65
CA GLU A 19 17.62 -9.37 16.57
C GLU A 19 16.97 -8.69 17.79
N GLY A 20 15.74 -9.10 18.09
CA GLY A 20 15.13 -9.04 19.43
C GLY A 20 14.60 -7.67 19.89
N LEU A 21 13.98 -7.71 21.07
CA LEU A 21 13.20 -6.67 21.80
C LEU A 21 13.50 -5.20 21.47
N THR A 22 14.76 -4.85 21.21
CA THR A 22 15.20 -3.51 20.80
C THR A 22 14.55 -3.00 19.50
N ALA A 23 14.31 -3.88 18.53
CA ALA A 23 13.65 -3.51 17.27
C ALA A 23 12.18 -3.17 17.52
N LEU A 24 11.48 -4.02 18.28
CA LEU A 24 10.09 -3.81 18.67
C LEU A 24 9.94 -2.53 19.51
N ASP A 25 10.81 -2.29 20.49
CA ASP A 25 10.82 -1.08 21.31
C ASP A 25 10.91 0.19 20.47
N ARG A 26 11.77 0.19 19.42
CA ARG A 26 11.86 1.32 18.48
C ARG A 26 10.57 1.55 17.70
N LEU A 27 9.94 0.47 17.21
CA LEU A 27 8.68 0.57 16.46
C LEU A 27 7.55 1.07 17.35
N VAL A 28 7.45 0.54 18.58
CA VAL A 28 6.47 0.97 19.59
C VAL A 28 6.69 2.44 19.97
N ALA A 29 7.93 2.86 20.20
CA ALA A 29 8.26 4.26 20.53
C ALA A 29 7.82 5.22 19.41
N ARG A 30 8.07 4.87 18.14
CA ARG A 30 7.59 5.66 16.99
C ARG A 30 6.06 5.69 16.94
N ARG A 31 5.40 4.55 17.12
CA ARG A 31 3.94 4.46 17.11
C ARG A 31 3.29 5.31 18.21
N ALA A 32 3.86 5.27 19.43
CA ALA A 32 3.43 6.06 20.58
C ALA A 32 3.66 7.57 20.40
N ALA A 33 4.68 7.96 19.63
CA ALA A 33 4.93 9.35 19.26
C ALA A 33 3.93 9.91 18.20
N GLY A 34 2.97 9.10 17.74
CA GLY A 34 1.93 9.52 16.80
C GLY A 34 2.26 9.30 15.33
N HIS A 35 3.36 8.59 15.01
CA HIS A 35 3.62 8.19 13.63
C HIS A 35 2.52 7.22 13.14
N PRO A 36 2.04 7.36 11.88
CA PRO A 36 1.12 6.39 11.28
C PRO A 36 1.71 4.98 11.31
N LEU A 37 0.88 3.98 11.62
CA LEU A 37 1.33 2.58 11.74
C LEU A 37 2.03 2.11 10.47
N GLU A 38 1.50 2.46 9.31
CA GLU A 38 2.01 2.05 8.00
C GLU A 38 3.42 2.60 7.75
N HIS A 39 3.71 3.83 8.19
CA HIS A 39 5.07 4.38 8.17
C HIS A 39 5.98 3.76 9.23
N VAL A 40 5.42 3.24 10.31
CA VAL A 40 6.18 2.51 11.34
C VAL A 40 6.63 1.16 10.79
N VAL A 41 5.71 0.38 10.21
CA VAL A 41 6.00 -0.96 9.64
C VAL A 41 6.57 -0.92 8.22
N GLY A 42 6.51 0.23 7.54
CA GLY A 42 7.09 0.47 6.21
C GLY A 42 6.19 0.09 5.03
N TRP A 43 4.95 -0.32 5.28
CA TRP A 43 4.01 -0.73 4.25
C TRP A 43 2.55 -0.51 4.69
N ALA A 44 1.65 -0.45 3.71
CA ALA A 44 0.21 -0.41 3.90
C ALA A 44 -0.46 -1.57 3.15
N ASP A 45 -1.48 -2.19 3.75
CA ASP A 45 -2.37 -3.09 3.03
C ASP A 45 -3.30 -2.26 2.13
N PHE A 46 -3.33 -2.59 0.85
CA PHE A 46 -4.20 -1.91 -0.11
C PHE A 46 -4.58 -2.84 -1.26
N ALA A 47 -5.88 -3.06 -1.45
CA ALA A 47 -6.41 -3.92 -2.51
C ALA A 47 -5.75 -5.32 -2.57
N GLY A 48 -5.41 -5.89 -1.40
CA GLY A 48 -4.75 -7.19 -1.27
C GLY A 48 -3.24 -7.20 -1.55
N LEU A 49 -2.63 -6.01 -1.69
CA LEU A 49 -1.19 -5.84 -1.89
C LEU A 49 -0.56 -5.16 -0.67
N ARG A 50 0.69 -5.54 -0.35
CA ARG A 50 1.53 -4.77 0.58
C ARG A 50 2.27 -3.69 -0.20
N ILE A 51 1.82 -2.45 -0.08
CA ILE A 51 2.43 -1.29 -0.74
C ILE A 51 3.47 -0.66 0.18
N ALA A 52 4.72 -0.55 -0.28
CA ALA A 52 5.77 0.13 0.47
C ALA A 52 5.42 1.61 0.65
N VAL A 53 5.57 2.13 1.87
CA VAL A 53 5.35 3.53 2.19
C VAL A 53 6.44 4.05 3.13
N GLY A 54 6.73 5.35 3.04
CA GLY A 54 7.73 6.00 3.88
C GLY A 54 7.40 7.46 4.17
N PRO A 55 8.28 8.18 4.87
CA PRO A 55 8.12 9.60 5.14
C PRO A 55 7.86 10.39 3.84
N GLY A 56 6.87 11.29 3.86
CA GLY A 56 6.47 12.08 2.70
C GLY A 56 5.54 11.37 1.70
N VAL A 57 5.41 10.04 1.79
CA VAL A 57 4.50 9.26 0.94
C VAL A 57 3.12 9.15 1.57
N PHE A 58 2.09 9.49 0.81
CA PHE A 58 0.70 9.35 1.27
C PHE A 58 0.32 7.88 1.45
N VAL A 59 -0.17 7.53 2.64
CA VAL A 59 -0.64 6.15 2.92
C VAL A 59 -1.91 5.88 2.10
N PRO A 60 -1.93 4.83 1.25
CA PRO A 60 -3.12 4.44 0.49
C PRO A 60 -4.33 4.27 1.40
N ARG A 61 -5.50 4.75 0.95
CA ARG A 61 -6.71 4.73 1.76
C ARG A 61 -7.68 3.72 1.21
N ARG A 62 -8.32 2.97 2.10
CA ARG A 62 -9.37 2.00 1.76
C ARG A 62 -10.48 2.57 0.86
N ARG A 63 -10.82 3.86 1.04
CA ARG A 63 -11.80 4.55 0.17
C ARG A 63 -11.38 4.60 -1.31
N THR A 64 -10.08 4.55 -1.61
CA THR A 64 -9.54 4.52 -2.97
C THR A 64 -9.83 3.18 -3.66
N GLU A 65 -10.12 2.11 -2.91
CA GLU A 65 -10.51 0.82 -3.51
C GLU A 65 -11.82 0.91 -4.31
N PHE A 66 -12.72 1.82 -3.95
CA PHE A 66 -13.92 2.08 -4.74
C PHE A 66 -13.60 2.66 -6.12
N LEU A 67 -12.62 3.57 -6.19
CA LEU A 67 -12.13 4.10 -7.48
C LEU A 67 -11.54 2.98 -8.34
N LEU A 68 -10.79 2.06 -7.73
CA LEU A 68 -10.23 0.91 -8.45
C LEU A 68 -11.32 -0.03 -8.97
N ALA A 69 -12.39 -0.25 -8.22
CA ALA A 69 -13.52 -1.07 -8.68
C ALA A 69 -14.14 -0.45 -9.94
N LEU A 70 -14.43 0.85 -9.92
CA LEU A 70 -14.96 1.57 -11.09
C LEU A 70 -14.00 1.52 -12.28
N ALA A 71 -12.71 1.72 -12.05
CA ALA A 71 -11.70 1.63 -13.10
C ALA A 71 -11.64 0.22 -13.71
N ARG A 72 -11.73 -0.84 -12.90
CA ARG A 72 -11.78 -2.23 -13.38
C ARG A 72 -13.02 -2.52 -14.21
N ASP A 73 -14.18 -2.00 -13.82
CA ASP A 73 -15.42 -2.13 -14.59
C ASP A 73 -15.29 -1.47 -15.97
N LEU A 74 -14.70 -0.27 -16.02
CA LEU A 74 -14.42 0.43 -17.29
C LEU A 74 -13.41 -0.33 -18.14
N LEU A 75 -12.34 -0.83 -17.53
CA LEU A 75 -11.34 -1.64 -18.23
C LEU A 75 -11.99 -2.89 -18.79
N ALA A 76 -12.85 -3.59 -18.05
CA ALA A 76 -13.56 -4.78 -18.51
C ALA A 76 -14.37 -4.54 -19.79
N LEU A 77 -14.92 -3.33 -19.96
CA LEU A 77 -15.69 -2.91 -21.13
C LEU A 77 -14.85 -2.32 -22.27
N ALA A 78 -13.53 -2.11 -22.05
CA ALA A 78 -12.68 -1.52 -23.08
C ALA A 78 -12.57 -2.44 -24.30
N PRO A 79 -12.67 -1.92 -25.54
CA PRO A 79 -12.57 -2.72 -26.76
C PRO A 79 -11.12 -3.12 -27.07
N ASP A 80 -10.15 -2.34 -26.59
CA ASP A 80 -8.74 -2.65 -26.76
C ASP A 80 -8.35 -3.87 -25.89
N PRO A 81 -7.63 -4.87 -26.45
CA PRO A 81 -7.12 -5.99 -25.66
C PRO A 81 -6.13 -5.59 -24.57
N VAL A 82 -5.43 -4.46 -24.72
CA VAL A 82 -4.47 -3.91 -23.76
C VAL A 82 -4.71 -2.40 -23.60
N PRO A 83 -5.78 -2.00 -22.89
CA PRO A 83 -6.08 -0.58 -22.67
C PRO A 83 -4.95 0.10 -21.89
N VAL A 84 -4.77 1.40 -22.16
CA VAL A 84 -3.80 2.25 -21.47
C VAL A 84 -4.48 3.00 -20.32
N VAL A 85 -3.86 2.99 -19.15
CA VAL A 85 -4.27 3.73 -17.95
C VAL A 85 -3.15 4.64 -17.49
N VAL A 86 -3.52 5.84 -17.03
CA VAL A 86 -2.59 6.80 -16.42
C VAL A 86 -3.04 7.10 -14.99
N ASP A 87 -2.17 6.83 -14.01
CA ASP A 87 -2.32 7.19 -12.60
C ASP A 87 -1.54 8.49 -12.33
N LEU A 88 -2.26 9.62 -12.29
CA LEU A 88 -1.67 10.95 -12.06
C LEU A 88 -1.66 11.28 -10.57
N CYS A 89 -0.56 11.87 -10.10
CA CYS A 89 -0.27 12.10 -8.69
C CYS A 89 -0.25 10.76 -7.91
N CYS A 90 0.48 9.79 -8.45
CA CYS A 90 0.36 8.39 -8.05
C CYS A 90 0.82 8.11 -6.61
N GLY A 91 1.57 9.01 -5.97
CA GLY A 91 2.07 8.86 -4.62
C GLY A 91 2.90 7.59 -4.48
N SER A 92 2.42 6.66 -3.64
CA SER A 92 3.04 5.34 -3.48
C SER A 92 2.88 4.40 -4.69
N GLY A 93 2.21 4.83 -5.76
CA GLY A 93 1.87 4.01 -6.92
C GLY A 93 0.83 2.93 -6.62
N ALA A 94 0.09 3.05 -5.52
CA ALA A 94 -0.79 1.98 -5.02
C ALA A 94 -1.92 1.66 -5.99
N ALA A 95 -2.53 2.68 -6.61
CA ALA A 95 -3.63 2.50 -7.54
C ALA A 95 -3.14 1.85 -8.84
N ALA A 96 -2.06 2.36 -9.44
CA ALA A 96 -1.38 1.75 -10.57
C ALA A 96 -1.03 0.26 -10.32
N ALA A 97 -0.41 -0.05 -9.18
CA ALA A 97 -0.04 -1.43 -8.82
C ALA A 97 -1.27 -2.34 -8.70
N ALA A 98 -2.34 -1.87 -8.07
CA ALA A 98 -3.58 -2.62 -7.91
C ALA A 98 -4.34 -2.84 -9.22
N LEU A 99 -4.20 -1.95 -10.20
CA LEU A 99 -4.74 -2.12 -11.55
C LEU A 99 -3.90 -3.07 -12.38
N ALA A 100 -2.57 -2.97 -12.33
CA ALA A 100 -1.66 -3.91 -12.98
C ALA A 100 -1.85 -5.36 -12.48
N ALA A 101 -2.17 -5.52 -11.19
CA ALA A 101 -2.48 -6.82 -10.58
C ALA A 101 -3.91 -7.34 -10.86
N SER A 102 -4.74 -6.62 -11.61
CA SER A 102 -6.17 -6.97 -11.80
C SER A 102 -6.45 -8.17 -12.71
N GLY A 103 -5.42 -8.76 -13.33
CA GLY A 103 -5.53 -9.94 -14.20
C GLY A 103 -5.94 -9.64 -15.64
N ARG A 104 -6.42 -8.43 -15.96
CA ARG A 104 -6.58 -7.94 -17.34
C ARG A 104 -5.27 -7.32 -17.82
N ALA A 105 -4.79 -7.74 -18.99
CA ALA A 105 -3.65 -7.09 -19.64
C ALA A 105 -3.97 -5.59 -19.81
N THR A 106 -3.15 -4.74 -19.20
CA THR A 106 -3.34 -3.29 -19.15
C THR A 106 -1.96 -2.64 -19.16
N GLU A 107 -1.77 -1.62 -19.98
CA GLU A 107 -0.58 -0.78 -19.93
C GLU A 107 -0.81 0.34 -18.92
N VAL A 108 0.02 0.42 -17.88
CA VAL A 108 -0.17 1.37 -16.77
C VAL A 108 1.01 2.32 -16.70
N HIS A 109 0.72 3.62 -16.81
CA HIS A 109 1.68 4.71 -16.60
C HIS A 109 1.36 5.41 -15.28
N ALA A 110 2.39 5.78 -14.52
CA ALA A 110 2.24 6.49 -13.26
C ALA A 110 3.18 7.68 -13.21
N ALA A 111 2.72 8.81 -12.66
CA ALA A 111 3.51 10.05 -12.54
C ALA A 111 3.14 10.85 -11.28
N ASP A 112 4.13 11.46 -10.65
CA ASP A 112 4.01 12.37 -9.48
C ASP A 112 5.19 13.36 -9.46
#